data_AF-A0A7Y1Z8Y3-F1
#
_entry.id   AF-A0A7Y1Z8Y3-F1
#
_cell.length_a   1.000
_cell.length_b   1.000
_cell.length_c   1.000
_cell.angle_alpha   90.00
_cell.angle_beta   90.00
_cell.angle_gamma   90.00
#
_symmetry.space_group_name_H-M   'P 1'
#
loop_
_entity.id
_entity.type
_entity.pdbx_description
1 polymer ?
#
loop_
_entity_poly.entity_id
_entity_poly.type
_entity_poly.pdbx_seq_one_letter_code
_entity_poly.pdbx_strand_id
1 'polypeptide(L)'
;MLLKTNIEDRLIKLRDKRISSETILKEVQEILEKNENERDDIKARLSDSSEENVNEFNLDKVKGENIFHIEDIKKLCIDYRLRFLNANFFKGDFPEEAISEIRNLESEHGISLQNFKIVAPAKLLKLENADDPLLFAPMGNDYYYLIHKWGNDLHPFRKALMWPYKTFENLVFSVFVLSVILTAITPLHLFTKGEVTNQEYLLMFLFMFKAVGGIVLYYGFAKGKNFNTAIWNSKYYNA
;
A
#
# COMPACT_ATOMS: atom_id res chain seq x y z
N MET A 1 -13.59 68.66 22.00
CA MET A 1 -13.27 67.91 20.77
C MET A 1 -14.14 66.66 20.74
N LEU A 2 -14.92 66.45 19.67
CA LEU A 2 -15.66 65.19 19.48
C LEU A 2 -14.66 64.07 19.20
N LEU A 3 -14.78 62.97 19.95
CA LEU A 3 -13.97 61.76 19.74
C LEU A 3 -14.26 61.18 18.36
N LYS A 4 -13.20 60.91 17.58
CA LYS A 4 -13.31 60.25 16.29
C LYS A 4 -13.94 58.87 16.50
N THR A 5 -14.95 58.55 15.69
CA THR A 5 -15.62 57.24 15.77
C THR A 5 -14.73 56.17 15.11
N ASN A 6 -14.37 55.14 15.87
CA ASN A 6 -13.72 53.95 15.32
C ASN A 6 -14.76 53.13 14.54
N ILE A 7 -14.47 52.89 13.26
CA ILE A 7 -15.37 52.20 12.33
C ILE A 7 -15.44 50.70 12.68
N GLU A 8 -14.36 50.10 13.16
CA GLU A 8 -14.29 48.69 13.57
C GLU A 8 -15.21 48.41 14.78
N ASP A 9 -15.12 49.23 15.82
CA ASP A 9 -15.98 49.11 17.01
C ASP A 9 -17.47 49.29 16.65
N ARG A 10 -17.77 50.16 15.68
CA ARG A 10 -19.13 50.36 15.20
C ARG A 10 -19.63 49.14 14.43
N LEU A 11 -18.77 48.50 13.64
CA LEU A 11 -19.07 47.27 12.92
C LEU A 11 -19.32 46.10 13.88
N ILE A 12 -18.48 45.93 14.91
CA ILE A 12 -18.64 44.92 15.96
C ILE A 12 -19.99 45.11 16.68
N LYS A 13 -20.32 46.34 17.10
CA LYS A 13 -21.63 46.64 17.73
C LYS A 13 -22.82 46.40 16.83
N LEU A 14 -22.69 46.65 15.51
CA LEU A 14 -23.75 46.35 14.54
C LEU A 14 -23.90 44.84 14.32
N ARG A 15 -22.79 44.10 14.27
CA ARG A 15 -22.77 42.64 14.17
C ARG A 15 -23.40 42.00 15.39
N ASP A 16 -22.95 42.38 16.60
CA ASP A 16 -23.41 41.78 17.87
C ASP A 16 -24.89 42.06 18.16
N LYS A 17 -25.44 43.14 17.59
CA LYS A 17 -26.90 43.41 17.57
C LYS A 17 -27.69 42.45 16.67
N ARG A 18 -27.07 41.93 15.60
CA ARG A 18 -27.69 41.02 14.64
C ARG A 18 -27.53 39.57 15.07
N ILE A 19 -26.31 39.17 15.45
CA ILE A 19 -25.94 37.83 15.89
C ILE A 19 -24.89 37.99 16.97
N SER A 20 -25.12 37.40 18.14
CA SER A 20 -24.15 37.49 19.23
C SER A 20 -22.87 36.71 18.87
N SER A 21 -21.72 37.23 19.28
CA SER A 21 -20.46 36.54 19.09
C SER A 21 -20.46 35.16 19.78
N GLU A 22 -21.15 35.03 20.92
CA GLU A 22 -21.31 33.76 21.64
C GLU A 22 -22.11 32.73 20.83
N THR A 23 -23.16 33.17 20.13
CA THR A 23 -23.95 32.31 19.25
C THR A 23 -23.11 31.79 18.09
N ILE A 24 -22.32 32.66 17.46
CA ILE A 24 -21.41 32.26 16.37
C ILE A 24 -20.37 31.26 16.88
N LEU A 25 -19.77 31.51 18.05
CA LEU A 25 -18.80 30.59 18.64
C LEU A 25 -19.43 29.23 18.96
N LYS A 26 -20.68 29.22 19.44
CA LYS A 26 -21.42 27.99 19.70
C LYS A 26 -21.71 27.22 18.41
N GLU A 27 -22.16 27.88 17.35
CA GLU A 27 -22.36 27.26 16.04
C GLU A 27 -21.06 26.68 15.47
N VAL A 28 -19.95 27.41 15.60
CA VAL A 28 -18.62 26.94 15.17
C VAL A 28 -18.22 25.70 15.98
N GLN A 29 -18.41 25.73 17.30
CA GLN A 29 -18.11 24.60 18.17
C GLN A 29 -18.93 23.36 17.79
N GLU A 30 -20.24 23.51 17.56
CA GLU A 30 -21.12 22.40 17.13
C GLU A 30 -20.66 21.79 15.79
N ILE A 31 -20.20 22.62 14.83
CA ILE A 31 -19.66 22.16 13.54
C ILE A 31 -18.35 21.38 13.74
N LEU A 32 -17.46 21.87 14.61
CA LEU A 32 -16.18 21.22 14.89
C LEU A 32 -16.38 19.89 15.62
N GLU A 33 -17.26 19.84 16.63
CA GLU A 33 -17.60 18.62 17.37
C GLU A 33 -18.22 17.57 16.44
N LYS A 34 -19.13 17.97 15.55
CA LYS A 34 -19.71 17.06 14.56
C LYS A 34 -18.63 16.47 13.64
N ASN A 35 -17.71 17.31 13.17
CA ASN A 35 -16.60 16.89 12.32
C ASN A 35 -15.67 15.90 13.04
N GLU A 36 -15.34 16.16 14.31
CA GLU A 36 -14.50 15.28 15.11
C GLU A 36 -15.16 13.90 15.30
N ASN A 37 -16.45 13.87 15.61
CA ASN A 37 -17.22 12.62 15.72
C ASN A 37 -17.24 11.81 14.41
N GLU A 38 -17.39 12.47 13.25
CA GLU A 38 -17.34 11.80 11.94
C GLU A 38 -15.95 11.21 11.66
N ARG A 39 -14.88 11.93 12.00
CA ARG A 39 -13.50 11.44 11.82
C ARG A 39 -13.22 10.24 12.72
N ASP A 40 -13.68 10.27 13.96
CA ASP A 40 -13.48 9.18 14.91
C ASP A 40 -14.25 7.92 14.50
N ASP A 41 -15.46 8.07 13.96
CA ASP A 41 -16.23 6.97 13.36
C ASP A 41 -15.49 6.35 12.16
N ILE A 42 -14.91 7.17 11.27
CA ILE A 42 -14.09 6.68 10.15
C ILE A 42 -12.87 5.90 10.66
N LYS A 43 -12.16 6.41 11.69
CA LYS A 43 -11.01 5.72 12.31
C LYS A 43 -11.41 4.37 12.90
N ALA A 44 -12.57 4.30 13.54
CA ALA A 44 -13.12 3.04 14.05
C ALA A 44 -13.39 2.04 12.90
N ARG A 45 -14.05 2.48 11.82
CA ARG A 45 -14.37 1.63 10.66
C ARG A 45 -13.14 1.17 9.85
N LEU A 46 -12.06 1.96 9.82
CA LEU A 46 -10.78 1.54 9.24
C LEU A 46 -10.13 0.38 9.99
N SER A 47 -10.38 0.31 11.30
CA SER A 47 -9.82 -0.72 12.19
C SER A 47 -10.73 -1.95 12.32
N ASP A 48 -12.00 -1.83 11.94
CA ASP A 48 -12.98 -2.90 12.04
C ASP A 48 -12.91 -3.86 10.85
N SER A 49 -13.37 -5.10 11.06
CA SER A 49 -13.64 -6.06 10.00
C SER A 49 -15.10 -6.47 10.04
N SER A 50 -15.92 -5.78 9.25
CA SER A 50 -17.28 -6.24 8.97
C SER A 50 -17.29 -7.28 7.84
N GLU A 51 -18.41 -8.01 7.73
CA GLU A 51 -18.67 -8.88 6.59
C GLU A 51 -18.81 -8.05 5.31
N GLU A 52 -18.59 -8.67 4.14
CA GLU A 52 -18.49 -8.04 2.82
C GLU A 52 -19.77 -7.28 2.41
N ASN A 53 -19.94 -6.09 2.98
CA ASN A 53 -20.92 -5.11 2.54
C ASN A 53 -20.36 -4.40 1.30
N VAL A 54 -21.19 -4.34 0.27
CA VAL A 54 -20.96 -3.56 -0.95
C VAL A 54 -21.25 -2.10 -0.62
N ASN A 55 -20.33 -1.19 -0.96
CA ASN A 55 -20.60 0.24 -0.88
C ASN A 55 -21.33 0.67 -2.16
N GLU A 56 -22.54 1.22 -2.01
CA GLU A 56 -23.35 1.68 -3.13
C GLU A 56 -22.93 3.08 -3.59
N PHE A 57 -21.88 3.14 -4.41
CA PHE A 57 -21.43 4.40 -4.97
C PHE A 57 -22.44 4.97 -5.97
N ASN A 58 -22.70 6.27 -5.88
CA ASN A 58 -23.43 6.99 -6.92
C ASN A 58 -22.58 7.09 -8.20
N LEU A 59 -22.92 6.29 -9.21
CA LEU A 59 -22.19 6.14 -10.49
C LEU A 59 -21.99 7.46 -11.24
N ASP A 60 -22.89 8.44 -11.09
CA ASP A 60 -22.79 9.74 -11.77
C ASP A 60 -21.64 10.61 -11.22
N LYS A 61 -21.17 10.30 -10.00
CA LYS A 61 -20.13 11.04 -9.29
C LYS A 61 -18.79 10.29 -9.21
N VAL A 62 -18.76 9.02 -9.62
CA VAL A 62 -17.54 8.21 -9.54
C VAL A 62 -16.56 8.64 -10.62
N LYS A 63 -15.30 8.84 -10.22
CA LYS A 63 -14.20 9.06 -11.17
C LYS A 63 -13.70 7.72 -11.72
N GLY A 64 -13.88 7.49 -13.02
CA GLY A 64 -13.49 6.23 -13.68
C GLY A 64 -11.99 5.89 -13.56
N GLU A 65 -11.13 6.90 -13.41
CA GLU A 65 -9.68 6.73 -13.19
C GLU A 65 -9.31 6.04 -11.86
N ASN A 66 -10.22 6.06 -10.89
CA ASN A 66 -10.01 5.48 -9.57
C ASN A 66 -10.64 4.08 -9.43
N ILE A 67 -11.23 3.54 -10.48
CA ILE A 67 -11.88 2.23 -10.46
C ILE A 67 -10.89 1.17 -10.95
N PHE A 68 -10.65 0.15 -10.14
CA PHE A 68 -9.75 -0.95 -10.47
C PHE A 68 -10.42 -2.30 -10.26
N HIS A 69 -10.21 -3.23 -11.18
CA HIS A 69 -10.63 -4.61 -11.00
C HIS A 69 -9.64 -5.37 -10.11
N ILE A 70 -10.12 -6.39 -9.40
CA ILE A 70 -9.27 -7.23 -8.54
C ILE A 70 -8.08 -7.84 -9.30
N GLU A 71 -8.24 -8.14 -10.59
CA GLU A 71 -7.16 -8.69 -11.42
C GLU A 71 -6.02 -7.70 -11.64
N ASP A 72 -6.32 -6.42 -11.80
CA ASP A 72 -5.32 -5.36 -11.95
C ASP A 72 -4.54 -5.18 -10.64
N ILE A 73 -5.27 -5.14 -9.53
CA ILE A 73 -4.69 -5.08 -8.18
C ILE A 73 -3.82 -6.31 -7.92
N LYS A 74 -4.31 -7.50 -8.25
CA LYS A 74 -3.57 -8.76 -8.13
C LYS A 74 -2.28 -8.73 -8.95
N LYS A 75 -2.33 -8.26 -10.20
CA LYS A 75 -1.16 -8.14 -11.06
C LYS A 75 -0.12 -7.19 -10.47
N LEU A 76 -0.56 -6.03 -9.96
CA LEU A 76 0.29 -5.08 -9.26
C LEU A 76 0.95 -5.73 -8.02
N CYS A 77 0.15 -6.40 -7.18
CA CYS A 77 0.66 -7.09 -5.99
C CYS A 77 1.69 -8.17 -6.34
N ILE A 78 1.46 -8.93 -7.41
CA ILE A 78 2.38 -9.98 -7.83
C ILE A 78 3.70 -9.40 -8.37
N ASP A 79 3.63 -8.37 -9.21
CA ASP A 79 4.81 -7.79 -9.86
C ASP A 79 5.74 -7.06 -8.86
N TYR A 80 5.18 -6.42 -7.83
CA TYR A 80 5.93 -5.62 -6.85
C TYR A 80 6.06 -6.28 -5.47
N ARG A 81 5.56 -7.51 -5.31
CA ARG A 81 5.49 -8.25 -4.03
C ARG A 81 4.76 -7.44 -2.94
N LEU A 82 3.56 -6.99 -3.27
CA LEU A 82 2.64 -6.33 -2.34
C LEU A 82 1.55 -7.31 -1.89
N ARG A 83 0.77 -6.93 -0.88
CA ARG A 83 -0.40 -7.67 -0.42
C ARG A 83 -1.62 -6.78 -0.46
N PHE A 84 -2.75 -7.37 -0.83
CA PHE A 84 -4.07 -6.74 -0.79
C PHE A 84 -4.88 -7.38 0.32
N LEU A 85 -5.06 -6.66 1.43
CA LEU A 85 -5.72 -7.16 2.64
C LEU A 85 -6.69 -6.13 3.20
N ASN A 86 -7.48 -6.51 4.20
CA ASN A 86 -8.31 -5.56 4.94
C ASN A 86 -7.42 -4.53 5.66
N ALA A 87 -7.91 -3.29 5.74
CA ALA A 87 -7.22 -2.17 6.39
C ALA A 87 -6.89 -2.46 7.86
N ASN A 88 -7.69 -3.28 8.56
CA ASN A 88 -7.43 -3.70 9.94
C ASN A 88 -6.10 -4.48 10.14
N PHE A 89 -5.53 -5.06 9.09
CA PHE A 89 -4.21 -5.72 9.16
C PHE A 89 -3.06 -4.72 9.02
N PHE A 90 -3.34 -3.49 8.62
CA PHE A 90 -2.36 -2.42 8.54
C PHE A 90 -1.96 -1.99 9.95
N LYS A 91 -0.66 -1.97 10.23
CA LYS A 91 -0.11 -1.58 11.53
C LYS A 91 0.47 -0.17 11.54
N GLY A 92 0.43 0.53 10.42
CA GLY A 92 0.80 1.94 10.34
C GLY A 92 -0.39 2.83 10.66
N ASP A 93 -0.11 4.11 10.91
CA ASP A 93 -1.16 5.11 11.08
C ASP A 93 -1.76 5.52 9.73
N PHE A 94 -3.06 5.79 9.75
CA PHE A 94 -3.73 6.40 8.61
C PHE A 94 -3.53 7.92 8.67
N PRO A 95 -3.00 8.54 7.61
CA PRO A 95 -2.81 9.99 7.59
C PRO A 95 -4.15 10.72 7.64
N GLU A 96 -4.16 11.91 8.24
CA GLU A 96 -5.37 12.72 8.38
C GLU A 96 -5.92 13.17 7.00
N GLU A 97 -5.06 13.19 5.97
CA GLU A 97 -5.44 13.37 4.57
C GLU A 97 -6.35 12.23 4.07
N ALA A 98 -5.98 10.96 4.33
CA ALA A 98 -6.79 9.82 3.92
C ALA A 98 -8.18 9.85 4.57
N ILE A 99 -8.25 10.22 5.86
CA ILE A 99 -9.51 10.35 6.60
C ILE A 99 -10.37 11.47 6.00
N SER A 100 -9.74 12.57 5.62
CA SER A 100 -10.44 13.69 4.99
C SER A 100 -10.99 13.31 3.61
N GLU A 101 -10.24 12.54 2.82
CA GLU A 101 -10.72 12.00 1.53
C GLU A 101 -11.89 11.02 1.69
N ILE A 102 -11.84 10.13 2.68
CA ILE A 102 -12.96 9.23 3.01
C ILE A 102 -14.22 10.06 3.28
N ARG A 103 -14.13 11.06 4.17
CA ARG A 103 -15.28 11.90 4.51
C ARG A 103 -15.83 12.67 3.31
N ASN A 104 -14.94 13.18 2.46
CA ASN A 104 -15.35 13.89 1.24
C ASN A 104 -16.13 12.96 0.31
N LEU A 105 -15.65 11.73 0.10
CA LEU A 105 -16.35 10.71 -0.69
C LEU A 105 -17.69 10.33 -0.06
N GLU A 106 -17.74 10.13 1.25
CA GLU A 106 -18.99 9.84 1.97
C GLU A 106 -20.02 10.95 1.81
N SER A 107 -19.58 12.20 1.93
CA SER A 107 -20.44 13.38 1.75
C SER A 107 -20.91 13.54 0.31
N GLU A 108 -20.04 13.25 -0.67
CA GLU A 108 -20.34 13.37 -2.09
C GLU A 108 -21.34 12.29 -2.55
N HIS A 109 -21.14 11.05 -2.11
CA HIS A 109 -21.99 9.92 -2.49
C HIS A 109 -23.18 9.71 -1.56
N GLY A 110 -23.20 10.32 -0.37
CA GLY A 110 -24.26 10.15 0.62
C GLY A 110 -24.27 8.77 1.27
N ILE A 111 -23.09 8.15 1.42
CA ILE A 111 -22.91 6.78 1.93
C ILE A 111 -21.91 6.75 3.09
N SER A 112 -21.90 5.64 3.83
CA SER A 112 -20.91 5.33 4.85
C SER A 112 -20.03 4.19 4.33
N LEU A 113 -18.76 4.50 4.02
CA LEU A 113 -17.81 3.56 3.44
C LEU A 113 -17.36 2.50 4.45
N GLN A 114 -17.45 1.24 4.07
CA GLN A 114 -17.04 0.11 4.91
C GLN A 114 -16.08 -0.81 4.16
N ASN A 115 -15.45 -1.73 4.91
CA ASN A 115 -14.60 -2.80 4.37
C ASN A 115 -13.39 -2.31 3.57
N PHE A 116 -12.70 -1.32 4.12
CA PHE A 116 -11.50 -0.79 3.53
C PHE A 116 -10.46 -1.88 3.28
N LYS A 117 -9.85 -1.83 2.10
CA LYS A 117 -8.74 -2.69 1.70
C LYS A 117 -7.51 -1.85 1.51
N ILE A 118 -6.35 -2.42 1.78
CA ILE A 118 -5.07 -1.76 1.62
C ILE A 118 -4.15 -2.62 0.77
N VAL A 119 -3.46 -2.00 -0.18
CA VAL A 119 -2.29 -2.58 -0.84
C VAL A 119 -1.05 -2.08 -0.14
N ALA A 120 -0.26 -2.97 0.44
CA ALA A 120 1.00 -2.61 1.08
C ALA A 120 2.02 -3.76 1.02
N PRO A 121 3.34 -3.49 1.08
CA PRO A 121 4.33 -4.54 1.26
C PRO A 121 4.13 -5.33 2.56
N ALA A 122 4.46 -6.62 2.54
CA ALA A 122 4.31 -7.50 3.71
C ALA A 122 5.09 -7.03 4.97
N LYS A 123 6.09 -6.16 4.82
CA LYS A 123 6.81 -5.54 5.94
C LYS A 123 5.96 -4.53 6.70
N LEU A 124 5.09 -3.75 6.03
CA LEU A 124 4.22 -2.74 6.66
C LEU A 124 3.08 -3.35 7.50
N LEU A 125 2.79 -4.64 7.31
CA LEU A 125 1.91 -5.40 8.21
C LEU A 125 2.60 -5.77 9.54
N LYS A 126 3.90 -5.48 9.70
CA LYS A 126 4.67 -5.84 10.90
C LYS A 126 5.53 -4.69 11.46
N LEU A 127 6.04 -3.77 10.64
CA LEU A 127 6.92 -2.67 11.06
C LEU A 127 6.71 -1.40 10.21
N GLU A 128 6.87 -0.25 10.88
CA GLU A 128 6.59 1.14 10.49
C GLU A 128 7.45 1.73 9.36
N ASN A 129 8.28 0.95 8.66
CA ASN A 129 9.24 1.50 7.69
C ASN A 129 8.76 1.42 6.23
N ALA A 130 8.63 2.63 5.66
CA ALA A 130 7.95 3.11 4.47
C ALA A 130 8.12 2.36 3.12
N ASP A 131 6.99 2.30 2.40
CA ASP A 131 6.78 2.09 0.95
C ASP A 131 5.25 2.23 0.69
N ASP A 132 4.81 3.03 -0.28
CA ASP A 132 3.41 3.45 -0.54
C ASP A 132 2.27 2.43 -0.25
N PRO A 133 1.45 2.66 0.79
CA PRO A 133 0.11 2.10 0.88
C PRO A 133 -0.89 2.76 -0.08
N LEU A 134 -1.77 1.94 -0.65
CA LEU A 134 -2.96 2.37 -1.39
C LEU A 134 -4.21 1.91 -0.65
N LEU A 135 -5.13 2.83 -0.36
CA LEU A 135 -6.40 2.54 0.31
C LEU A 135 -7.53 2.45 -0.70
N PHE A 136 -8.32 1.40 -0.57
CA PHE A 136 -9.44 1.09 -1.44
C PHE A 136 -10.73 0.86 -0.65
N ALA A 137 -11.87 1.12 -1.29
CA ALA A 137 -13.18 0.67 -0.84
C ALA A 137 -13.83 -0.26 -1.89
N PRO A 138 -14.49 -1.36 -1.49
CA PRO A 138 -15.18 -2.25 -2.42
C PRO A 138 -16.42 -1.58 -3.01
N MET A 139 -16.58 -1.67 -4.34
CA MET A 139 -17.76 -1.21 -5.09
C MET A 139 -18.72 -2.36 -5.44
N GLY A 140 -18.32 -3.61 -5.19
CA GLY A 140 -19.01 -4.81 -5.63
C GLY A 140 -18.49 -5.34 -6.98
N ASN A 141 -18.89 -6.56 -7.35
CA ASN A 141 -18.45 -7.25 -8.57
C ASN A 141 -16.92 -7.23 -8.79
N ASP A 142 -16.14 -7.46 -7.73
CA ASP A 142 -14.68 -7.44 -7.76
C ASP A 142 -14.02 -6.11 -8.18
N TYR A 143 -14.78 -5.01 -8.17
CA TYR A 143 -14.26 -3.66 -8.36
C TYR A 143 -13.99 -2.96 -7.04
N TYR A 144 -12.92 -2.18 -7.05
CA TYR A 144 -12.45 -1.40 -5.92
C TYR A 144 -12.19 0.04 -6.34
N TYR A 145 -12.63 0.97 -5.52
CA TYR A 145 -12.39 2.40 -5.69
C TYR A 145 -11.15 2.81 -4.91
N LEU A 146 -10.17 3.42 -5.57
CA LEU A 146 -8.98 4.00 -4.95
C LEU A 146 -9.38 5.30 -4.24
N ILE A 147 -9.23 5.31 -2.91
CA ILE A 147 -9.54 6.47 -2.06
C ILE A 147 -8.33 7.39 -1.99
N HIS A 148 -7.19 6.84 -1.57
CA HIS A 148 -6.01 7.64 -1.31
C HIS A 148 -4.72 6.82 -1.42
N LYS A 149 -3.64 7.52 -1.77
CA LYS A 149 -2.27 7.02 -1.78
C LYS A 149 -1.44 7.95 -0.90
N TRP A 150 -0.67 7.39 0.01
CA TRP A 150 0.28 8.15 0.83
C TRP A 150 1.60 7.39 0.98
N GLY A 151 2.65 8.08 1.43
CA GLY A 151 3.98 7.51 1.61
C GLY A 151 4.98 7.96 0.54
N ASN A 152 6.01 7.14 0.35
CA ASN A 152 7.05 7.36 -0.64
C ASN A 152 7.03 6.27 -1.70
N ASP A 153 7.26 6.68 -2.95
CA ASP A 153 7.20 5.82 -4.13
C ASP A 153 8.08 4.58 -4.04
N LEU A 154 7.57 3.46 -4.57
CA LEU A 154 8.33 2.23 -4.70
C LEU A 154 9.57 2.47 -5.58
N HIS A 155 10.72 1.95 -5.14
CA HIS A 155 11.96 2.05 -5.92
C HIS A 155 11.79 1.49 -7.36
N PRO A 156 12.24 2.19 -8.42
CA PRO A 156 11.98 1.80 -9.82
C PRO A 156 12.42 0.38 -10.17
N PHE A 157 13.53 -0.08 -9.59
CA PHE A 157 14.07 -1.42 -9.82
C PHE A 157 13.42 -2.52 -8.96
N ARG A 158 12.44 -2.18 -8.11
CA ARG A 158 11.78 -3.15 -7.23
C ARG A 158 11.16 -4.31 -8.02
N LYS A 159 10.52 -4.01 -9.14
CA LYS A 159 9.91 -5.02 -10.02
C LYS A 159 10.93 -6.06 -10.49
N ALA A 160 12.12 -5.61 -10.92
CA ALA A 160 13.19 -6.49 -11.36
C ALA A 160 13.74 -7.34 -10.20
N LEU A 161 13.94 -6.72 -9.03
CA LEU A 161 14.47 -7.41 -7.84
C LEU A 161 13.48 -8.48 -7.30
N MET A 162 12.17 -8.23 -7.41
CA MET A 162 11.13 -9.14 -6.96
C MET A 162 10.76 -10.22 -7.98
N TRP A 163 11.20 -10.09 -9.24
CA TRP A 163 10.86 -11.00 -10.34
C TRP A 163 11.20 -12.48 -10.08
N PRO A 164 12.36 -12.84 -9.46
CA PRO A 164 12.67 -14.24 -9.13
C PRO A 164 11.66 -14.88 -8.18
N TYR A 165 10.98 -14.08 -7.35
CA TYR A 165 10.02 -14.55 -6.35
C TYR A 165 8.59 -14.62 -6.89
N LYS A 166 8.37 -14.32 -8.17
CA LYS A 166 7.04 -14.35 -8.79
C LYS A 166 6.50 -15.77 -8.91
N THR A 167 7.31 -16.71 -9.40
CA THR A 167 6.99 -18.15 -9.54
C THR A 167 8.22 -19.00 -9.30
N PHE A 168 8.03 -20.32 -9.14
CA PHE A 168 9.14 -21.26 -8.98
C PHE A 168 10.03 -21.30 -10.21
N GLU A 169 9.45 -21.23 -11.41
CA GLU A 169 10.18 -21.24 -12.68
C GLU A 169 11.09 -20.01 -12.80
N ASN A 170 10.58 -18.82 -12.45
CA ASN A 170 11.37 -17.59 -12.42
C ASN A 170 12.55 -17.71 -11.45
N LEU A 171 12.34 -18.34 -10.29
CA LEU A 171 13.40 -18.57 -9.31
C LEU A 171 14.49 -19.48 -9.88
N VAL A 172 14.12 -20.62 -10.45
CA VAL A 172 15.07 -21.57 -11.06
C VAL A 172 15.84 -20.91 -12.20
N PHE A 173 15.17 -20.15 -13.06
CA PHE A 173 15.82 -19.38 -14.12
C PHE A 173 16.81 -18.35 -13.58
N SER A 174 16.43 -17.61 -12.53
CA SER A 174 17.31 -16.62 -11.89
C SER A 174 18.55 -17.28 -11.28
N VAL A 175 18.38 -18.44 -10.63
CA VAL A 175 19.50 -19.23 -10.11
C VAL A 175 20.41 -19.68 -11.24
N PHE A 176 19.84 -20.20 -12.32
CA PHE A 176 20.62 -20.62 -13.49
C PHE A 176 21.47 -19.47 -14.06
N VAL A 177 20.86 -18.31 -14.33
CA VAL A 177 21.57 -17.14 -14.86
C VAL A 177 22.65 -16.65 -13.89
N LEU A 178 22.34 -16.56 -12.59
CA LEU A 178 23.31 -16.16 -11.58
C LEU A 178 24.49 -17.14 -11.53
N SER A 179 24.24 -18.43 -11.61
CA SER A 179 25.29 -19.46 -11.62
C SER A 179 26.17 -19.39 -12.88
N VAL A 180 25.61 -19.07 -14.05
CA VAL A 180 26.41 -18.81 -15.27
C VAL A 180 27.30 -17.60 -15.06
N ILE A 181 26.77 -16.49 -14.53
CA ILE A 181 27.54 -15.27 -14.27
C ILE A 181 28.68 -15.53 -13.27
N LEU A 182 28.40 -16.19 -12.15
CA LEU A 182 29.42 -16.52 -11.15
C LEU A 182 30.50 -17.43 -11.72
N THR A 183 30.13 -18.38 -12.58
CA THR A 183 31.09 -19.25 -13.27
C THR A 183 31.98 -18.45 -14.22
N ALA A 184 31.41 -17.51 -14.97
CA ALA A 184 32.16 -16.69 -15.93
C ALA A 184 33.17 -15.75 -15.25
N ILE A 185 32.84 -15.23 -14.06
CA ILE A 185 33.73 -14.35 -13.28
C ILE A 185 34.79 -15.14 -12.51
N THR A 186 34.57 -16.45 -12.29
CA THR A 186 35.51 -17.29 -11.55
C THR A 186 36.79 -17.51 -12.36
N PRO A 187 37.97 -17.13 -11.84
CA PRO A 187 39.25 -17.29 -12.54
C PRO A 187 39.70 -18.76 -12.51
N LEU A 188 39.14 -19.58 -13.41
CA LEU A 188 39.39 -21.02 -13.51
C LEU A 188 40.87 -21.38 -13.71
N HIS A 189 41.63 -20.51 -14.36
CA HIS A 189 43.07 -20.68 -14.57
C HIS A 189 43.88 -20.77 -13.25
N LEU A 190 43.32 -20.32 -12.11
CA LEU A 190 43.98 -20.47 -10.81
C LEU A 190 43.81 -21.88 -10.22
N PHE A 191 42.82 -22.63 -10.69
CA PHE A 191 42.44 -23.93 -10.14
C PHE A 191 42.84 -25.10 -11.04
N THR A 192 43.25 -24.83 -12.28
CA THR A 192 43.59 -25.83 -13.29
C THR A 192 45.04 -25.66 -13.73
N LYS A 193 45.73 -26.78 -13.94
CA LYS A 193 47.10 -26.79 -14.45
C LYS A 193 47.03 -26.94 -15.97
N GLY A 194 47.20 -25.85 -16.71
CA GLY A 194 47.18 -25.84 -18.17
C GLY A 194 46.12 -24.90 -18.76
N GLU A 195 45.79 -25.11 -20.04
CA GLU A 195 44.71 -24.37 -20.70
C GLU A 195 43.34 -24.85 -20.19
N VAL A 196 42.48 -23.90 -19.84
CA VAL A 196 41.13 -24.21 -19.35
C VAL A 196 40.27 -24.71 -20.50
N THR A 197 39.69 -25.89 -20.33
CA THR A 197 38.82 -26.52 -21.32
C THR A 197 37.34 -26.19 -21.08
N ASN A 198 36.52 -26.28 -22.11
CA ASN A 198 35.05 -26.10 -21.99
C ASN A 198 34.42 -27.09 -20.99
N GLN A 199 35.01 -28.27 -20.79
CA GLN A 199 34.53 -29.26 -19.82
C GLN A 199 34.69 -28.78 -18.38
N GLU A 200 35.79 -28.08 -18.07
CA GLU A 200 36.06 -27.52 -16.74
C GLU A 200 35.11 -26.36 -16.43
N TYR A 201 34.79 -25.52 -17.42
CA TYR A 201 33.74 -24.50 -17.30
C TYR A 201 32.37 -25.12 -17.02
N LEU A 202 32.01 -26.20 -17.73
CA LEU A 202 30.74 -26.90 -17.49
C LEU A 202 30.70 -27.52 -16.09
N LEU A 203 31.80 -28.14 -15.66
CA LEU A 203 31.89 -28.71 -14.32
C LEU A 203 31.75 -27.63 -13.24
N MET A 204 32.48 -26.51 -13.38
CA MET A 204 32.39 -25.36 -12.47
C MET A 204 30.97 -24.80 -12.43
N PHE A 205 30.31 -24.67 -13.58
CA PHE A 205 28.92 -24.26 -13.65
C PHE A 205 28.00 -25.17 -12.84
N LEU A 206 28.14 -26.50 -12.96
CA LEU A 206 27.32 -27.44 -12.19
C LEU A 206 27.56 -27.32 -10.68
N PHE A 207 28.79 -27.04 -10.24
CA PHE A 207 29.09 -26.77 -8.83
C PHE A 207 28.47 -25.45 -8.36
N MET A 208 28.62 -24.37 -9.14
CA MET A 208 28.02 -23.08 -8.83
C MET A 208 26.49 -23.15 -8.78
N PHE A 209 25.86 -23.88 -9.70
CA PHE A 209 24.42 -24.10 -9.72
C PHE A 209 23.92 -24.81 -8.47
N LYS A 210 24.60 -25.88 -8.05
CA LYS A 210 24.27 -26.59 -6.81
C LYS A 210 24.49 -25.72 -5.57
N ALA A 211 25.58 -24.95 -5.51
CA ALA A 211 25.89 -24.08 -4.38
C ALA A 211 24.87 -22.96 -4.21
N VAL A 212 24.61 -22.20 -5.30
CA VAL A 212 23.61 -21.12 -5.30
C VAL A 212 22.22 -21.70 -5.03
N GLY A 213 21.85 -22.80 -5.69
CA GLY A 213 20.60 -23.51 -5.45
C GLY A 213 20.42 -23.89 -3.98
N GLY A 214 21.45 -24.47 -3.35
CA GLY A 214 21.45 -24.81 -1.93
C GLY A 214 21.21 -23.60 -1.02
N ILE A 215 21.90 -22.48 -1.28
CA ILE A 215 21.71 -21.22 -0.53
C ILE A 215 20.27 -20.71 -0.69
N VAL A 216 19.75 -20.69 -1.92
CA VAL A 216 18.39 -20.23 -2.21
C VAL A 216 17.34 -21.12 -1.57
N LEU A 217 17.51 -22.44 -1.62
CA LEU A 217 16.64 -23.39 -0.95
C LEU A 217 16.66 -23.19 0.57
N TYR A 218 17.82 -22.95 1.16
CA TYR A 218 17.92 -22.67 2.59
C TYR A 218 17.18 -21.37 2.97
N TYR A 219 17.42 -20.25 2.27
CA TYR A 219 16.82 -18.96 2.63
C TYR A 219 15.38 -18.76 2.16
N GLY A 220 14.95 -19.43 1.09
CA GLY A 220 13.57 -19.41 0.58
C GLY A 220 12.71 -20.45 1.30
N PHE A 221 13.10 -21.71 1.09
CA PHE A 221 12.58 -22.94 1.70
C PHE A 221 12.46 -22.87 3.22
N ALA A 222 13.61 -22.92 3.89
CA ALA A 222 13.65 -23.14 5.34
C ALA A 222 13.07 -21.97 6.14
N LYS A 223 12.94 -20.78 5.55
CA LYS A 223 12.28 -19.61 6.16
C LYS A 223 10.79 -19.50 5.84
N GLY A 224 10.19 -20.48 5.16
CA GLY A 224 8.76 -20.51 4.86
C GLY A 224 8.30 -19.39 3.93
N LYS A 225 9.17 -18.94 3.01
CA LYS A 225 8.80 -17.88 2.06
C LYS A 225 8.09 -18.49 0.86
N ASN A 226 6.92 -17.95 0.54
CA ASN A 226 6.18 -18.32 -0.66
C ASN A 226 6.27 -17.28 -1.78
N PHE A 227 5.86 -17.73 -2.97
CA PHE A 227 5.85 -16.96 -4.21
C PHE A 227 4.77 -15.89 -4.20
N ASN A 228 5.01 -14.79 -4.93
CA ASN A 228 4.11 -13.64 -4.95
C ASN A 228 2.69 -14.03 -5.40
N THR A 229 2.57 -15.00 -6.31
CA THR A 229 1.28 -15.53 -6.80
C THR A 229 0.43 -16.20 -5.72
N ALA A 230 1.05 -16.74 -4.67
CA ALA A 230 0.35 -17.44 -3.59
C ALA A 230 0.03 -16.52 -2.40
N ILE A 231 0.82 -15.46 -2.19
CA ILE A 231 0.75 -14.65 -0.95
C ILE A 231 0.00 -13.32 -1.10
N TRP A 232 -0.35 -12.91 -2.32
CA TRP A 232 -0.87 -11.56 -2.59
C TRP A 232 -2.16 -11.22 -1.80
N ASN A 233 -3.03 -12.21 -1.54
CA ASN A 233 -4.26 -12.06 -0.75
C ASN A 233 -4.21 -12.82 0.59
N SER A 234 -3.04 -13.34 0.99
CA SER A 234 -2.92 -14.15 2.20
C SER A 234 -2.68 -13.29 3.44
N LYS A 235 -3.47 -13.54 4.48
CA LYS A 235 -3.30 -12.95 5.82
C LYS A 235 -2.02 -13.46 6.50
N TYR A 236 -1.57 -14.66 6.14
CA TYR A 236 -0.47 -15.33 6.82
C TYR A 236 0.88 -14.97 6.21
N TYR A 237 1.90 -14.86 7.07
CA TYR A 237 3.26 -14.58 6.63
C TYR A 237 3.94 -15.80 5.99
N ASN A 238 3.53 -17.01 6.38
CA ASN A 238 4.16 -18.31 6.04
C ASN A 238 3.25 -19.29 5.24
N ALA A 239 2.08 -18.85 4.75
CA ALA A 239 1.35 -19.61 3.73
C ALA A 239 2.02 -19.41 2.38
#